data_AF-K0UNB9-F1
#
_entry.id   AF-K0UNB9-F1
#
_cell.length_a   1.000
_cell.length_b   1.000
_cell.length_c   1.000
_cell.angle_alpha   90.00
_cell.angle_beta   90.00
_cell.angle_gamma   90.00
#
_symmetry.space_group_name_H-M   'P 1'
#
loop_
_entity.id
_entity.type
_entity.pdbx_description
1 polymer ?
#
loop_
_entity_poly.entity_id
_entity_poly.type
_entity_poly.pdbx_seq_one_letter_code
_entity_poly.pdbx_strand_id
1 'polypeptide(L)'
;MSADDDRLMYSGDAKHARDPLAYGGLDALLGGPVAALPNGRSRHGEARVSTPPIVLTSNFAAPREAEITTKLPPVPGRPISGSSSAGSWILEQPIPAAVPGEPRAIDNLSRVGVRSSVKMQPRRGWRRAVYVTTRLNLGLSRDELYELDLYARVRRTARESHQIGVFGLKGGVGKTAVTVALGSVLSAVRGDRILAVDADPAGGNLADRVGRQSAATVSDLLAAKDLSRYNDVRAYTSMNESKLEVLASDEYSGASRAFNDADWNAATAAVSKHYNLVLADCAADMFAPAGRGVLATVSSAVIVASASIDGARQAAVTMDWLRHNGYQDLLNRSCVVVNHVGPRKPNVNTGDLVHQFQKHVAPGRVFVLPWDKHIAAGTEIHFDLLRPAFRRRTLQLAAALSDDFDGGVGLA
;
A
#
# COMPACT_ATOMS: atom_id res chain seq x y z
N MET A 1 9.14 -45.49 -6.09
CA MET A 1 10.36 -44.65 -6.14
C MET A 1 10.86 -44.48 -4.71
N SER A 2 12.15 -44.75 -4.51
CA SER A 2 12.80 -45.08 -3.24
C SER A 2 12.77 -43.95 -2.19
N ALA A 3 12.85 -44.34 -0.93
CA ALA A 3 12.69 -43.55 0.29
C ALA A 3 13.95 -42.76 0.72
N ASP A 4 14.79 -42.30 -0.22
CA ASP A 4 16.11 -41.72 0.08
C ASP A 4 16.31 -40.25 -0.31
N ASP A 5 15.33 -39.55 -0.88
CA ASP A 5 15.52 -38.15 -1.32
C ASP A 5 15.21 -37.08 -0.25
N ASP A 6 14.66 -37.44 0.90
CA ASP A 6 14.21 -36.47 1.93
C ASP A 6 15.23 -36.23 3.06
N ARG A 7 16.47 -36.73 2.95
CA ARG A 7 17.49 -36.63 4.01
C ARG A 7 18.46 -35.45 3.94
N LEU A 8 18.30 -34.51 3.00
CA LEU A 8 19.29 -33.45 2.77
C LEU A 8 18.90 -32.03 3.24
N MET A 9 17.81 -31.84 4.00
CA MET A 9 17.41 -30.50 4.46
C MET A 9 17.44 -30.28 5.98
N TYR A 10 17.83 -31.27 6.78
CA TYR A 10 18.11 -31.09 8.21
C TYR A 10 19.19 -32.09 8.69
N SER A 11 20.46 -31.73 8.51
CA SER A 11 21.55 -32.26 9.33
C SER A 11 22.18 -31.11 10.09
N GLY A 12 21.98 -31.09 11.41
CA GLY A 12 22.76 -30.28 12.33
C GLY A 12 24.03 -31.06 12.66
N ASP A 13 25.14 -30.70 12.02
CA ASP A 13 26.47 -31.24 12.33
C ASP A 13 27.43 -30.12 12.70
N ALA A 14 27.85 -30.14 13.97
CA ALA A 14 28.69 -29.14 14.61
C ALA A 14 30.19 -29.44 14.42
N LYS A 15 30.69 -29.37 13.18
CA LYS A 15 32.13 -29.58 12.91
C LYS A 15 32.83 -28.53 12.03
N HIS A 16 32.22 -27.38 11.76
CA HIS A 16 32.87 -26.29 11.00
C HIS A 16 32.78 -24.91 11.68
N ALA A 17 32.61 -24.86 13.00
CA ALA A 17 32.78 -23.61 13.74
C ALA A 17 34.27 -23.27 13.80
N ARG A 18 34.73 -22.41 12.89
CA ARG A 18 35.98 -21.66 13.05
C ARG A 18 35.65 -20.21 13.35
N ASP A 19 36.15 -19.81 14.49
CA ASP A 19 36.11 -18.50 15.15
C ASP A 19 36.79 -17.40 14.31
N PRO A 20 36.18 -16.22 14.10
CA PRO A 20 36.88 -15.10 13.47
C PRO A 20 37.18 -13.98 14.48
N LEU A 21 38.05 -14.27 15.46
CA LEU A 21 38.87 -13.28 16.16
C LEU A 21 40.35 -13.56 15.88
N ALA A 22 40.77 -13.31 14.65
CA ALA A 22 42.18 -13.14 14.30
C ALA A 22 42.27 -12.54 12.91
N TYR A 23 42.71 -11.29 12.81
CA TYR A 23 43.89 -10.87 12.04
C TYR A 23 43.91 -9.33 12.01
N GLY A 24 44.90 -8.77 12.70
CA GLY A 24 45.30 -7.38 12.56
C GLY A 24 46.34 -7.23 11.44
N GLY A 25 46.44 -5.97 10.98
CA GLY A 25 47.69 -5.37 10.50
C GLY A 25 48.01 -5.53 9.02
N LEU A 26 47.80 -4.46 8.25
CA LEU A 26 48.90 -3.74 7.56
C LEU A 26 48.36 -2.46 6.87
N ASP A 27 49.01 -1.35 7.22
CA ASP A 27 48.85 -0.01 6.68
C ASP A 27 49.48 0.16 5.29
N ALA A 28 49.07 1.26 4.65
CA ALA A 28 49.74 2.04 3.60
C ALA A 28 49.62 1.58 2.14
N LEU A 29 48.92 2.38 1.33
CA LEU A 29 49.56 3.30 0.37
C LEU A 29 48.52 4.19 -0.33
N LEU A 30 48.58 5.48 0.02
CA LEU A 30 47.95 6.60 -0.67
C LEU A 30 48.79 7.01 -1.90
N GLY A 31 48.11 7.39 -2.99
CA GLY A 31 48.54 8.49 -3.86
C GLY A 31 49.13 8.13 -5.24
N GLY A 32 48.47 8.61 -6.30
CA GLY A 32 49.06 8.73 -7.64
C GLY A 32 48.03 8.98 -8.76
N PRO A 33 48.23 9.96 -9.68
CA PRO A 33 47.16 10.58 -10.46
C PRO A 33 46.88 9.95 -11.84
N VAL A 34 45.72 10.27 -12.42
CA VAL A 34 45.23 9.83 -13.74
C VAL A 34 45.89 10.64 -14.86
N ALA A 35 46.54 9.95 -15.80
CA ALA A 35 47.10 10.50 -17.03
C ALA A 35 46.06 10.52 -18.17
N ALA A 36 46.04 11.63 -18.91
CA ALA A 36 45.33 11.82 -20.17
C ALA A 36 46.11 11.23 -21.35
N LEU A 37 45.42 11.00 -22.49
CA LEU A 37 45.84 11.04 -23.93
C LEU A 37 44.87 10.15 -24.78
N PRO A 38 44.82 10.21 -26.12
CA PRO A 38 44.61 11.38 -27.00
C PRO A 38 43.61 11.14 -28.17
N ASN A 39 43.40 12.20 -28.95
CA ASN A 39 42.63 12.33 -30.20
C ASN A 39 42.95 11.34 -31.33
N GLY A 40 41.93 11.00 -32.13
CA GLY A 40 42.04 10.46 -33.49
C GLY A 40 40.98 11.03 -34.46
N ARG A 41 41.44 11.71 -35.51
CA ARG A 41 40.70 12.13 -36.74
C ARG A 41 40.37 10.89 -37.60
N SER A 42 39.46 10.77 -38.56
CA SER A 42 38.76 11.61 -39.56
C SER A 42 37.50 10.80 -40.03
N ARG A 43 36.48 11.24 -40.79
CA ARG A 43 36.44 11.88 -42.12
C ARG A 43 34.97 12.15 -42.52
N HIS A 44 34.81 13.07 -43.48
CA HIS A 44 33.61 13.67 -44.08
C HIS A 44 32.47 12.77 -44.57
N GLY A 45 31.24 13.32 -44.56
CA GLY A 45 30.07 12.86 -45.30
C GLY A 45 28.85 13.78 -45.17
N GLU A 46 28.75 14.75 -46.08
CA GLU A 46 27.58 15.47 -46.63
C GLU A 46 26.42 15.96 -45.73
N ALA A 47 26.22 17.28 -45.79
CA ALA A 47 25.12 18.03 -45.23
C ALA A 47 23.87 17.99 -46.13
N ARG A 48 22.70 17.74 -45.53
CA ARG A 48 21.42 18.27 -46.00
C ARG A 48 20.77 19.07 -44.88
N VAL A 49 20.64 20.37 -45.15
CA VAL A 49 19.98 21.37 -44.34
C VAL A 49 18.47 21.10 -44.36
N SER A 50 17.86 20.96 -43.19
CA SER A 50 16.41 21.02 -43.02
C SER A 50 16.11 22.08 -41.95
N THR A 51 15.42 23.12 -42.39
CA THR A 51 14.92 24.27 -41.64
C THR A 51 13.94 23.85 -40.54
N PRO A 52 13.98 24.45 -39.34
CA PRO A 52 12.90 24.31 -38.36
C PRO A 52 11.74 25.26 -38.71
N PRO A 53 10.46 24.88 -38.47
CA PRO A 53 9.35 25.79 -38.66
C PRO A 53 9.27 26.83 -37.55
N ILE A 54 8.84 28.02 -37.98
CA ILE A 54 8.65 29.25 -37.22
C ILE A 54 7.56 29.09 -36.16
N VAL A 55 7.87 29.48 -34.93
CA VAL A 55 6.91 29.66 -33.83
C VAL A 55 6.14 30.96 -34.08
N LEU A 56 4.86 30.86 -34.43
CA LEU A 56 3.92 31.97 -34.43
C LEU A 56 3.62 32.37 -32.99
N THR A 57 4.11 33.55 -32.61
CA THR A 57 3.68 34.26 -31.41
C THR A 57 2.35 34.96 -31.72
N SER A 58 1.26 34.53 -31.07
CA SER A 58 0.01 35.29 -31.05
C SER A 58 -0.21 35.84 -29.64
N ASN A 59 0.09 37.14 -29.51
CA ASN A 59 -0.46 37.99 -28.47
C ASN A 59 -1.99 38.01 -28.59
N PHE A 60 -2.70 37.64 -27.52
CA PHE A 60 -4.07 38.10 -27.32
C PHE A 60 -4.28 38.60 -25.90
N ALA A 61 -4.96 39.75 -25.86
CA ALA A 61 -5.11 40.68 -24.77
C ALA A 61 -6.14 40.22 -23.73
N ALA A 62 -5.95 40.68 -22.50
CA ALA A 62 -6.95 40.66 -21.44
C ALA A 62 -8.13 41.61 -21.76
N PRO A 63 -9.38 41.27 -21.39
CA PRO A 63 -10.43 42.25 -21.21
C PRO A 63 -10.58 42.64 -19.73
N ARG A 64 -10.62 43.95 -19.51
CA ARG A 64 -11.01 44.63 -18.28
C ARG A 64 -12.54 44.65 -18.10
N GLU A 65 -12.90 44.90 -16.85
CA GLU A 65 -14.21 45.22 -16.28
C GLU A 65 -15.14 46.08 -17.16
N ALA A 66 -16.44 45.78 -17.07
CA ALA A 66 -17.51 46.74 -17.27
C ALA A 66 -18.62 46.49 -16.24
N GLU A 67 -18.87 47.51 -15.40
CA GLU A 67 -20.03 47.66 -14.53
C GLU A 67 -21.33 47.77 -15.34
N ILE A 68 -22.40 47.07 -14.92
CA ILE A 68 -23.79 47.51 -15.18
C ILE A 68 -24.64 47.24 -13.93
N THR A 69 -25.35 48.29 -13.52
CA THR A 69 -26.11 48.44 -12.28
C THR A 69 -27.62 48.15 -12.48
N THR A 70 -28.23 47.48 -11.49
CA THR A 70 -29.66 47.44 -11.07
C THR A 70 -30.80 47.04 -12.01
N LYS A 71 -31.66 46.10 -11.55
CA LYS A 71 -33.01 46.38 -10.94
C LYS A 71 -33.76 45.07 -10.57
N LEU A 72 -34.20 44.97 -9.31
CA LEU A 72 -35.15 43.97 -8.77
C LEU A 72 -36.59 44.53 -8.75
N PRO A 73 -37.62 43.66 -8.79
CA PRO A 73 -38.80 43.88 -7.93
C PRO A 73 -39.40 42.52 -7.40
N PRO A 74 -40.57 42.48 -6.70
CA PRO A 74 -40.65 42.45 -5.24
C PRO A 74 -41.34 41.19 -4.64
N VAL A 75 -41.15 40.98 -3.34
CA VAL A 75 -41.87 40.00 -2.50
C VAL A 75 -43.07 40.68 -1.81
N PRO A 76 -44.24 40.03 -1.70
CA PRO A 76 -45.25 40.39 -0.70
C PRO A 76 -45.37 39.34 0.42
N GLY A 77 -45.57 39.82 1.64
CA GLY A 77 -45.69 39.04 2.87
C GLY A 77 -47.12 38.62 3.27
N ARG A 78 -47.12 37.58 4.12
CA ARG A 78 -48.07 37.06 5.16
C ARG A 78 -49.42 37.76 5.44
N PRO A 79 -50.43 37.01 5.94
CA PRO A 79 -50.65 36.99 7.41
C PRO A 79 -51.08 35.62 8.01
N ILE A 80 -51.33 35.68 9.33
CA ILE A 80 -51.41 34.64 10.37
C ILE A 80 -52.87 34.29 10.73
N SER A 81 -53.18 33.04 11.09
CA SER A 81 -54.21 32.55 12.05
C SER A 81 -54.38 31.02 11.80
N GLY A 82 -54.53 30.07 12.73
CA GLY A 82 -54.79 30.06 14.17
C GLY A 82 -55.56 28.78 14.53
N SER A 83 -55.19 28.12 15.64
CA SER A 83 -55.88 27.01 16.34
C SER A 83 -55.88 25.63 15.66
N SER A 84 -55.91 24.47 16.33
CA SER A 84 -55.66 24.00 17.70
C SER A 84 -56.02 22.51 17.66
N SER A 85 -55.27 21.63 18.35
CA SER A 85 -55.81 20.58 19.22
C SER A 85 -54.81 19.45 19.49
N ALA A 86 -54.79 19.04 20.76
CA ALA A 86 -54.37 17.76 21.35
C ALA A 86 -52.90 17.34 21.15
N GLY A 87 -52.04 17.26 22.17
CA GLY A 87 -52.27 16.86 23.56
C GLY A 87 -51.97 15.36 23.72
N SER A 88 -50.73 15.03 24.11
CA SER A 88 -50.39 13.78 24.81
C SER A 88 -49.00 13.90 25.42
N TRP A 89 -48.97 14.37 26.66
CA TRP A 89 -47.88 14.17 27.60
C TRP A 89 -47.84 12.68 27.97
N ILE A 90 -46.74 11.98 27.72
CA ILE A 90 -46.48 10.69 28.37
C ILE A 90 -45.48 10.96 29.48
N LEU A 91 -46.01 10.78 30.69
CA LEU A 91 -45.36 10.86 31.98
C LEU A 91 -44.22 9.84 32.06
N GLU A 92 -43.04 10.33 32.39
CA GLU A 92 -41.89 9.57 32.84
C GLU A 92 -42.28 8.81 34.12
N GLN A 93 -42.38 7.48 34.04
CA GLN A 93 -42.62 6.65 35.22
C GLN A 93 -41.29 6.17 35.83
N PRO A 94 -41.10 6.29 37.15
CA PRO A 94 -39.89 5.82 37.82
C PRO A 94 -39.84 4.28 37.85
N ILE A 95 -38.72 3.73 37.40
CA ILE A 95 -38.41 2.29 37.43
C ILE A 95 -38.19 1.88 38.90
N PRO A 96 -38.87 0.85 39.43
CA PRO A 96 -38.60 0.36 40.78
C PRO A 96 -37.21 -0.28 40.85
N ALA A 97 -36.43 0.11 41.86
CA ALA A 97 -35.14 -0.47 42.17
C ALA A 97 -35.27 -2.00 42.42
N ALA A 98 -34.65 -2.81 41.56
CA ALA A 98 -34.58 -4.24 41.73
C ALA A 98 -33.56 -4.60 42.82
N VAL A 99 -34.03 -5.31 43.84
CA VAL A 99 -33.28 -5.92 44.94
C VAL A 99 -32.26 -6.93 44.38
N PRO A 100 -31.05 -7.10 44.96
CA PRO A 100 -30.07 -8.08 44.49
C PRO A 100 -30.58 -9.50 44.76
N GLY A 101 -31.05 -10.18 43.71
CA GLY A 101 -31.41 -11.60 43.76
C GLY A 101 -30.18 -12.49 43.56
N GLU A 102 -30.17 -13.62 44.28
CA GLU A 102 -29.16 -14.68 44.21
C GLU A 102 -28.84 -15.14 42.76
N PRO A 103 -27.58 -15.49 42.46
CA PRO A 103 -27.18 -15.90 41.11
C PRO A 103 -27.88 -17.20 40.70
N ARG A 104 -28.62 -17.14 39.59
CA ARG A 104 -29.33 -18.28 38.99
C ARG A 104 -28.33 -19.28 38.42
N ALA A 105 -28.63 -20.58 38.54
CA ALA A 105 -27.80 -21.69 38.06
C ALA A 105 -27.41 -21.65 36.56
N ILE A 106 -28.08 -20.82 35.76
CA ILE A 106 -27.76 -20.56 34.34
C ILE A 106 -26.46 -19.76 34.16
N ASP A 107 -26.05 -18.92 35.12
CA ASP A 107 -24.79 -18.16 35.03
C ASP A 107 -23.55 -19.05 35.22
N ASN A 108 -23.71 -20.22 35.85
CA ASN A 108 -22.62 -21.18 36.07
C ASN A 108 -22.35 -22.13 34.89
N LEU A 109 -23.20 -22.15 33.87
CA LEU A 109 -22.98 -22.95 32.65
C LEU A 109 -21.98 -22.31 31.68
N SER A 110 -21.66 -21.02 31.85
CA SER A 110 -20.61 -20.32 31.11
C SER A 110 -19.18 -20.78 31.48
N ARG A 111 -19.03 -21.52 32.59
CA ARG A 111 -17.74 -22.07 33.07
C ARG A 111 -17.51 -23.54 32.71
N VAL A 112 -18.46 -24.20 32.04
CA VAL A 112 -18.19 -25.50 31.44
C VAL A 112 -17.39 -25.25 30.16
N GLY A 113 -16.07 -25.23 30.32
CA GLY A 113 -15.12 -25.18 29.21
C GLY A 113 -15.35 -26.35 28.28
N VAL A 114 -16.16 -26.14 27.24
CA VAL A 114 -16.16 -27.00 26.07
C VAL A 114 -14.82 -26.75 25.38
N ARG A 115 -13.83 -27.57 25.74
CA ARG A 115 -12.69 -27.84 24.87
C ARG A 115 -13.22 -28.55 23.64
N SER A 116 -13.85 -27.81 22.73
CA SER A 116 -14.00 -28.26 21.36
C SER A 116 -12.61 -28.17 20.73
N SER A 117 -11.75 -29.14 21.03
CA SER A 117 -10.56 -29.41 20.23
C SER A 117 -11.00 -30.02 18.90
N VAL A 118 -11.78 -29.27 18.12
CA VAL A 118 -11.98 -29.57 16.71
C VAL A 118 -10.65 -29.22 16.08
N LYS A 119 -9.73 -30.18 16.02
CA LYS A 119 -8.48 -30.05 15.28
C LYS A 119 -8.88 -29.67 13.85
N MET A 120 -8.55 -28.45 13.43
CA MET A 120 -8.79 -27.99 12.06
C MET A 120 -8.10 -28.94 11.08
N GLN A 121 -8.77 -29.21 9.97
CA GLN A 121 -8.31 -30.19 8.97
C GLN A 121 -7.16 -29.60 8.13
N PRO A 122 -6.12 -30.38 7.79
CA PRO A 122 -5.01 -29.93 6.96
C PRO A 122 -5.48 -29.61 5.54
N ARG A 123 -5.08 -28.45 5.00
CA ARG A 123 -5.51 -27.94 3.68
C ARG A 123 -4.45 -28.16 2.59
N ARG A 124 -3.20 -28.46 2.94
CA ARG A 124 -2.09 -28.66 1.99
C ARG A 124 -1.14 -29.81 2.37
N GLY A 125 -0.33 -30.24 1.38
CA GLY A 125 0.77 -31.20 1.54
C GLY A 125 0.35 -32.67 1.70
N TRP A 126 1.34 -33.54 1.95
CA TRP A 126 1.12 -34.98 2.15
C TRP A 126 0.22 -35.28 3.36
N ARG A 127 0.15 -34.38 4.34
CA ARG A 127 -0.75 -34.50 5.50
C ARG A 127 -2.21 -34.36 5.11
N ARG A 128 -2.54 -33.52 4.12
CA ARG A 128 -3.87 -33.53 3.50
C ARG A 128 -4.12 -34.84 2.76
N ALA A 129 -3.15 -35.36 2.02
CA ALA A 129 -3.30 -36.65 1.34
C ALA A 129 -3.54 -37.80 2.35
N VAL A 130 -2.77 -37.86 3.44
CA VAL A 130 -2.97 -38.81 4.54
C VAL A 130 -4.31 -38.59 5.22
N TYR A 131 -4.73 -37.35 5.47
CA TYR A 131 -6.05 -37.09 6.05
C TYR A 131 -7.20 -37.55 5.15
N VAL A 132 -7.10 -37.31 3.84
CA VAL A 132 -8.11 -37.75 2.85
C VAL A 132 -8.18 -39.29 2.78
N THR A 133 -7.03 -39.98 2.87
CA THR A 133 -6.96 -41.44 2.75
C THR A 133 -7.23 -42.19 4.06
N THR A 134 -6.79 -41.66 5.20
CA THR A 134 -6.80 -42.38 6.50
C THR A 134 -7.76 -41.79 7.53
N ARG A 135 -8.34 -40.60 7.26
CA ARG A 135 -9.11 -39.77 8.22
C ARG A 135 -8.38 -39.44 9.53
N LEU A 136 -7.09 -39.76 9.65
CA LEU A 136 -6.25 -39.36 10.77
C LEU A 136 -5.86 -37.90 10.63
N ASN A 137 -6.39 -37.04 11.52
CA ASN A 137 -6.03 -35.63 11.54
C ASN A 137 -4.73 -35.42 12.33
N LEU A 138 -3.61 -35.35 11.61
CA LEU A 138 -2.28 -35.04 12.15
C LEU A 138 -2.14 -33.58 12.62
N GLY A 139 -3.19 -32.78 12.49
CA GLY A 139 -3.18 -31.35 12.76
C GLY A 139 -2.48 -30.56 11.64
N LEU A 140 -2.56 -29.24 11.78
CA LEU A 140 -1.95 -28.30 10.86
C LEU A 140 -0.42 -28.38 10.93
N SER A 141 0.24 -28.25 9.78
CA SER A 141 1.69 -28.09 9.71
C SER A 141 2.14 -26.75 10.32
N ARG A 142 3.42 -26.64 10.72
CA ARG A 142 4.01 -25.36 11.18
C ARG A 142 3.83 -24.26 10.13
N ASP A 143 3.90 -24.63 8.86
CA ASP A 143 3.70 -23.71 7.73
C ASP A 143 2.25 -23.22 7.65
N GLU A 144 1.28 -24.12 7.80
CA GLU A 144 -0.15 -23.76 7.83
C GLU A 144 -0.50 -22.92 9.07
N LEU A 145 0.08 -23.21 10.24
CA LEU A 145 -0.10 -22.39 11.44
C LEU A 145 0.45 -20.98 11.24
N TYR A 146 1.63 -20.87 10.62
CA TYR A 146 2.22 -19.57 10.28
C TYR A 146 1.36 -18.82 9.25
N GLU A 147 0.84 -19.50 8.23
CA GLU A 147 -0.07 -18.87 7.26
C GLU A 147 -1.35 -18.35 7.95
N LEU A 148 -1.94 -19.13 8.85
CA LEU A 148 -3.11 -18.71 9.66
C LEU A 148 -2.80 -17.51 10.56
N ASP A 149 -1.62 -17.46 11.18
CA ASP A 149 -1.17 -16.30 11.95
C ASP A 149 -1.11 -15.03 11.08
N LEU A 150 -0.56 -15.14 9.87
CA LEU A 150 -0.54 -14.02 8.91
C LEU A 150 -1.96 -13.56 8.56
N TYR A 151 -2.89 -14.49 8.26
CA TYR A 151 -4.29 -14.12 8.00
C TYR A 151 -4.94 -13.44 9.22
N ALA A 152 -4.66 -13.91 10.44
CA ALA A 152 -5.18 -13.31 11.66
C ALA A 152 -4.67 -11.88 11.86
N ARG A 153 -3.37 -11.64 11.63
CA ARG A 153 -2.76 -10.31 11.70
C ARG A 153 -3.33 -9.35 10.64
N VAL A 154 -3.48 -9.82 9.41
CA VAL A 154 -4.06 -9.00 8.32
C VAL A 154 -5.51 -8.60 8.60
N ARG A 155 -6.25 -9.38 9.40
CA ARG A 155 -7.66 -9.11 9.75
C ARG A 155 -7.87 -8.13 10.90
N ARG A 156 -6.80 -7.62 11.54
CA ARG A 156 -6.93 -6.64 12.64
C ARG A 156 -7.69 -5.40 12.18
N THR A 157 -8.65 -4.93 12.96
CA THR A 157 -9.48 -3.78 12.56
C THR A 157 -8.70 -2.48 12.72
N ALA A 158 -8.67 -1.63 11.69
CA ALA A 158 -8.17 -0.27 11.84
C ALA A 158 -9.26 0.59 12.51
N ARG A 159 -8.90 1.38 13.53
CA ARG A 159 -9.87 2.22 14.26
C ARG A 159 -10.40 3.38 13.41
N GLU A 160 -9.57 3.87 12.51
CA GLU A 160 -9.85 4.94 11.55
C GLU A 160 -9.41 4.48 10.15
N SER A 161 -9.75 5.26 9.12
CA SER A 161 -9.27 4.99 7.75
C SER A 161 -7.74 5.06 7.69
N HIS A 162 -7.07 3.91 7.75
CA HIS A 162 -5.62 3.83 7.81
C HIS A 162 -5.03 4.05 6.42
N GLN A 163 -4.15 5.03 6.30
CA GLN A 163 -3.54 5.41 5.03
C GLN A 163 -2.13 4.81 4.92
N ILE A 164 -1.84 4.14 3.80
CA ILE A 164 -0.54 3.52 3.52
C ILE A 164 0.05 4.13 2.27
N GLY A 165 1.20 4.81 2.39
CA GLY A 165 1.91 5.39 1.25
C GLY A 165 2.89 4.40 0.63
N VAL A 166 2.84 4.19 -0.69
CA VAL A 166 3.81 3.37 -1.42
C VAL A 166 4.78 4.28 -2.16
N PHE A 167 6.02 4.37 -1.67
CA PHE A 167 7.03 5.29 -2.16
C PHE A 167 8.20 4.56 -2.83
N GLY A 168 8.96 5.28 -3.65
CA GLY A 168 10.18 4.76 -4.27
C GLY A 168 10.78 5.73 -5.27
N LEU A 169 12.06 6.06 -5.09
CA LEU A 169 12.77 7.16 -5.76
C LEU A 169 13.05 6.99 -7.25
N LYS A 170 12.78 5.82 -7.80
CA LYS A 170 13.06 5.52 -9.20
C LYS A 170 11.80 5.03 -9.89
N GLY A 171 11.62 5.49 -11.12
CA GLY A 171 10.66 4.88 -12.04
C GLY A 171 11.01 3.40 -12.26
N GLY A 172 9.98 2.55 -12.38
CA GLY A 172 10.18 1.14 -12.74
C GLY A 172 10.65 0.21 -11.61
N VAL A 173 10.74 0.64 -10.35
CA VAL A 173 11.01 -0.28 -9.22
C VAL A 173 9.82 -1.19 -8.89
N GLY A 174 8.66 -0.94 -9.49
CA GLY A 174 7.44 -1.73 -9.33
C GLY A 174 6.50 -1.25 -8.22
N LYS A 175 6.49 0.05 -7.89
CA LYS A 175 5.57 0.66 -6.90
C LYS A 175 4.11 0.26 -7.14
N THR A 176 3.58 0.58 -8.32
CA THR A 176 2.22 0.24 -8.73
C THR A 176 1.93 -1.25 -8.64
N ALA A 177 2.87 -2.11 -9.04
CA ALA A 177 2.69 -3.56 -8.93
C ALA A 177 2.62 -4.03 -7.47
N VAL A 178 3.44 -3.45 -6.59
CA VAL A 178 3.40 -3.70 -5.14
C VAL A 178 2.09 -3.16 -4.56
N THR A 179 1.64 -1.97 -4.96
CA THR A 179 0.38 -1.36 -4.52
C THR A 179 -0.82 -2.26 -4.88
N VAL A 180 -0.92 -2.70 -6.13
CA VAL A 180 -2.00 -3.61 -6.57
C VAL A 180 -1.94 -4.94 -5.84
N ALA A 181 -0.76 -5.55 -5.71
CA ALA A 181 -0.63 -6.84 -5.02
C ALA A 181 -0.97 -6.73 -3.53
N LEU A 182 -0.47 -5.69 -2.85
CA LEU A 182 -0.75 -5.43 -1.45
C LEU A 182 -2.24 -5.17 -1.21
N GLY A 183 -2.86 -4.29 -2.00
CA GLY A 183 -4.28 -3.99 -1.91
C GLY A 183 -5.16 -5.21 -2.19
N SER A 184 -4.79 -6.03 -3.16
CA SER A 184 -5.50 -7.28 -3.47
C SER A 184 -5.44 -8.28 -2.33
N VAL A 185 -4.26 -8.44 -1.69
CA VAL A 185 -4.12 -9.29 -0.50
C VAL A 185 -4.96 -8.75 0.67
N LEU A 186 -4.85 -7.46 0.98
CA LEU A 186 -5.60 -6.84 2.07
C LEU A 186 -7.11 -7.04 1.85
N SER A 187 -7.60 -6.77 0.64
CA SER A 187 -9.01 -6.92 0.28
C SER A 187 -9.47 -8.37 0.39
N ALA A 188 -8.73 -9.31 -0.23
CA ALA A 188 -9.09 -10.72 -0.25
C ALA A 188 -9.10 -11.36 1.15
N VAL A 189 -8.19 -10.95 2.03
CA VAL A 189 -8.06 -11.53 3.38
C VAL A 189 -9.06 -10.94 4.38
N ARG A 190 -9.25 -9.62 4.33
CA ARG A 190 -10.10 -8.89 5.27
C ARG A 190 -11.57 -8.98 4.89
N GLY A 191 -11.87 -8.99 3.58
CA GLY A 191 -13.23 -8.79 3.09
C GLY A 191 -13.74 -7.35 3.27
N ASP A 192 -12.85 -6.43 3.65
CA ASP A 192 -13.12 -5.00 3.81
C ASP A 192 -13.02 -4.28 2.46
N ARG A 193 -13.57 -3.06 2.41
CA ARG A 193 -13.37 -2.14 1.29
C ARG A 193 -11.99 -1.49 1.38
N ILE A 194 -11.15 -1.75 0.37
CA ILE A 194 -9.80 -1.22 0.21
C ILE A 194 -9.75 -0.37 -1.04
N LEU A 195 -9.28 0.87 -0.91
CA LEU A 195 -9.07 1.77 -2.04
C LEU A 195 -7.58 1.96 -2.29
N ALA A 196 -7.14 1.93 -3.53
CA ALA A 196 -5.86 2.49 -3.95
C ALA A 196 -6.10 3.73 -4.81
N VAL A 197 -5.39 4.80 -4.51
CA VAL A 197 -5.45 6.07 -5.22
C VAL A 197 -4.13 6.25 -5.95
N ASP A 198 -4.20 6.52 -7.25
CA ASP A 198 -3.04 6.90 -8.03
C ASP A 198 -2.68 8.36 -7.71
N ALA A 199 -1.56 8.55 -7.02
CA ALA A 199 -1.06 9.84 -6.59
C ALA A 199 0.13 10.29 -7.45
N ASP A 200 0.14 9.91 -8.73
CA ASP A 200 1.13 10.35 -9.71
C ASP A 200 0.61 11.55 -10.55
N PRO A 201 1.20 12.76 -10.40
CA PRO A 201 0.80 13.92 -11.19
C PRO A 201 1.14 13.81 -12.68
N ALA A 202 1.99 12.85 -13.09
CA ALA A 202 2.33 12.64 -14.49
C ALA A 202 1.35 11.69 -15.23
N GLY A 203 0.32 11.20 -14.54
CA GLY A 203 -0.59 10.17 -15.04
C GLY A 203 0.02 8.78 -14.82
N GLY A 204 -0.47 8.08 -13.80
CA GLY A 204 -0.05 6.72 -13.49
C GLY A 204 -0.81 5.66 -14.29
N ASN A 205 -0.37 4.40 -14.17
CA ASN A 205 -1.00 3.25 -14.82
C ASN A 205 -1.70 2.32 -13.83
N LEU A 206 -2.02 2.80 -12.62
CA LEU A 206 -2.59 1.97 -11.56
C LEU A 206 -3.93 1.37 -11.98
N ALA A 207 -4.80 2.16 -12.61
CA ALA A 207 -6.10 1.70 -13.10
C ALA A 207 -5.96 0.61 -14.18
N ASP A 208 -4.95 0.73 -15.05
CA ASP A 208 -4.70 -0.26 -16.11
C ASP A 208 -4.19 -1.58 -15.52
N ARG A 209 -3.46 -1.52 -14.40
CA ARG A 209 -2.99 -2.71 -13.68
C ARG A 209 -4.09 -3.48 -12.97
N VAL A 210 -5.28 -2.91 -12.75
CA VAL A 210 -6.43 -3.58 -12.12
C VAL A 210 -7.59 -3.90 -13.06
N GLY A 211 -7.44 -3.62 -14.36
CA GLY A 211 -8.50 -3.74 -15.34
C GLY A 211 -9.42 -2.53 -15.30
N ARG A 212 -9.06 -1.48 -16.04
CA ARG A 212 -9.79 -0.20 -16.05
C ARG A 212 -11.24 -0.42 -16.51
N GLN A 213 -12.19 -0.11 -15.64
CA GLN A 213 -13.64 -0.21 -15.86
C GLN A 213 -14.31 1.16 -15.91
N SER A 214 -13.79 2.12 -15.14
CA SER A 214 -14.23 3.51 -15.12
C SER A 214 -13.19 4.39 -15.79
N ALA A 215 -13.65 5.36 -16.58
CA ALA A 215 -12.81 6.42 -17.13
C ALA A 215 -12.64 7.59 -16.15
N ALA A 216 -13.33 7.56 -15.02
CA ALA A 216 -13.34 8.64 -14.06
C ALA A 216 -12.02 8.74 -13.27
N THR A 217 -11.67 9.97 -12.90
CA THR A 217 -10.40 10.29 -12.22
C THR A 217 -10.64 10.85 -10.81
N VAL A 218 -9.55 11.09 -10.08
CA VAL A 218 -9.62 11.82 -8.80
C VAL A 218 -10.28 13.19 -8.99
N SER A 219 -9.99 13.91 -10.07
CA SER A 219 -10.62 15.22 -10.33
C SER A 219 -12.13 15.12 -10.52
N ASP A 220 -12.62 14.07 -11.20
CA ASP A 220 -14.06 13.84 -11.34
C ASP A 220 -14.73 13.56 -10.00
N LEU A 221 -14.08 12.79 -9.13
CA LEU A 221 -14.56 12.55 -7.77
C LEU A 221 -14.62 13.86 -6.96
N LEU A 222 -13.59 14.71 -7.06
CA LEU A 222 -13.54 16.00 -6.35
C LEU A 222 -14.56 17.02 -6.88
N ALA A 223 -14.97 16.90 -8.14
CA ALA A 223 -16.03 17.72 -8.73
C ALA A 223 -17.45 17.26 -8.36
N ALA A 224 -17.60 16.07 -7.75
CA ALA A 224 -18.89 15.52 -7.37
C ALA A 224 -19.55 16.30 -6.23
N LYS A 225 -20.87 16.48 -6.31
CA LYS A 225 -21.64 17.28 -5.34
C LYS A 225 -22.06 16.52 -4.09
N ASP A 226 -22.29 15.21 -4.20
CA ASP A 226 -22.70 14.36 -3.10
C ASP A 226 -21.92 13.04 -3.15
N LEU A 227 -21.15 12.79 -2.09
CA LEU A 227 -20.39 11.56 -1.87
C LEU A 227 -20.80 10.92 -0.54
N SER A 228 -22.02 11.16 -0.08
CA SER A 228 -22.51 10.70 1.23
C SER A 228 -22.65 9.19 1.33
N ARG A 229 -22.90 8.48 0.21
CA ARG A 229 -23.01 7.02 0.18
C ARG A 229 -21.82 6.40 -0.54
N TYR A 230 -21.53 5.16 -0.18
CA TYR A 230 -20.43 4.41 -0.79
C TYR A 230 -20.62 4.25 -2.31
N ASN A 231 -21.85 3.98 -2.77
CA ASN A 231 -22.12 3.80 -4.20
C ASN A 231 -21.83 5.08 -5.03
N ASP A 232 -21.92 6.25 -4.40
CA ASP A 232 -21.61 7.52 -5.06
C ASP A 232 -20.11 7.60 -5.35
N VAL A 233 -19.26 7.15 -4.42
CA VAL A 233 -17.79 7.05 -4.65
C VAL A 233 -17.44 5.90 -5.59
N ARG A 234 -18.11 4.74 -5.45
CA ARG A 234 -17.83 3.54 -6.25
C ARG A 234 -17.98 3.78 -7.75
N ALA A 235 -18.86 4.69 -8.16
CA ALA A 235 -19.04 5.09 -9.57
C ALA A 235 -17.74 5.64 -10.22
N TYR A 236 -16.81 6.16 -9.42
CA TYR A 236 -15.56 6.77 -9.88
C TYR A 236 -14.36 5.81 -9.86
N THR A 237 -14.57 4.54 -9.51
CA THR A 237 -13.47 3.60 -9.26
C THR A 237 -13.52 2.37 -10.15
N SER A 238 -12.36 1.82 -10.51
CA SER A 238 -12.22 0.49 -11.13
C SER A 238 -12.00 -0.57 -10.06
N MET A 239 -12.38 -1.83 -10.28
CA MET A 239 -12.18 -2.90 -9.30
C MET A 239 -11.69 -4.20 -9.93
N ASN A 240 -10.70 -4.81 -9.30
CA ASN A 240 -10.19 -6.12 -9.70
C ASN A 240 -10.98 -7.29 -9.08
N GLU A 241 -10.62 -8.50 -9.49
CA GLU A 241 -11.19 -9.77 -8.99
C GLU A 241 -11.07 -9.96 -7.47
N SER A 242 -10.08 -9.34 -6.83
CA SER A 242 -9.88 -9.38 -5.37
C SER A 242 -10.68 -8.31 -4.61
N LYS A 243 -11.55 -7.55 -5.30
CA LYS A 243 -12.32 -6.41 -4.78
C LYS A 243 -11.48 -5.21 -4.33
N LEU A 244 -10.22 -5.13 -4.74
CA LEU A 244 -9.44 -3.90 -4.61
C LEU A 244 -10.05 -2.86 -5.54
N GLU A 245 -10.42 -1.71 -5.00
CA GLU A 245 -10.89 -0.57 -5.78
C GLU A 245 -9.73 0.38 -6.08
N VAL A 246 -9.75 1.00 -7.24
CA VAL A 246 -8.75 1.95 -7.71
C VAL A 246 -9.40 3.23 -8.19
N LEU A 247 -8.92 4.36 -7.69
CA LEU A 247 -9.21 5.69 -8.19
C LEU A 247 -8.01 6.16 -9.04
N ALA A 248 -8.25 6.42 -10.32
CA ALA A 248 -7.22 6.78 -11.28
C ALA A 248 -6.83 8.27 -11.16
N SER A 249 -5.57 8.59 -11.40
CA SER A 249 -5.14 9.97 -11.60
C SER A 249 -5.62 10.47 -12.96
N ASP A 250 -5.71 11.78 -13.13
CA ASP A 250 -5.91 12.37 -14.45
C ASP A 250 -4.78 11.98 -15.42
N GLU A 251 -5.14 11.72 -16.67
CA GLU A 251 -4.15 11.57 -17.74
C GLU A 251 -3.51 12.92 -18.03
N TYR A 252 -2.19 12.95 -18.20
CA TYR A 252 -1.44 14.19 -18.38
C TYR A 252 -1.99 15.09 -19.51
N SER A 253 -2.52 14.49 -20.59
CA SER A 253 -3.10 15.22 -21.73
C SER A 253 -4.46 15.85 -21.44
N GLY A 254 -5.21 15.31 -20.48
CA GLY A 254 -6.54 15.78 -20.09
C GLY A 254 -6.54 16.62 -18.80
N ALA A 255 -5.45 16.58 -18.03
CA ALA A 255 -5.34 17.28 -16.75
C ALA A 255 -5.26 18.79 -16.95
N SER A 256 -6.17 19.53 -16.29
CA SER A 256 -6.14 21.01 -16.28
C SER A 256 -4.97 21.58 -15.46
N ARG A 257 -4.52 20.84 -14.44
CA ARG A 257 -3.35 21.11 -13.61
C ARG A 257 -2.82 19.82 -12.99
N ALA A 258 -1.59 19.87 -12.48
CA ALA A 258 -1.00 18.74 -11.78
C ALA A 258 -1.73 18.44 -10.45
N PHE A 259 -1.83 17.15 -10.13
CA PHE A 259 -2.30 16.64 -8.84
C PHE A 259 -1.38 17.13 -7.71
N ASN A 260 -1.96 17.62 -6.61
CA ASN A 260 -1.22 18.20 -5.50
C ASN A 260 -1.69 17.72 -4.11
N ASP A 261 -1.10 18.28 -3.06
CA ASP A 261 -1.41 17.98 -1.67
C ASP A 261 -2.85 18.32 -1.26
N ALA A 262 -3.42 19.41 -1.79
CA ALA A 262 -4.80 19.78 -1.52
C ALA A 262 -5.78 18.77 -2.13
N ASP A 263 -5.50 18.28 -3.34
CA ASP A 263 -6.29 17.23 -3.98
C ASP A 263 -6.24 15.92 -3.20
N TRP A 264 -5.04 15.54 -2.75
CA TRP A 264 -4.85 14.36 -1.91
C TRP A 264 -5.67 14.45 -0.62
N ASN A 265 -5.59 15.58 0.09
CA ASN A 265 -6.33 15.79 1.34
C ASN A 265 -7.85 15.79 1.12
N ALA A 266 -8.33 16.42 0.04
CA ALA A 266 -9.75 16.44 -0.29
C ALA A 266 -10.25 15.04 -0.69
N ALA A 267 -9.49 14.30 -1.50
CA ALA A 267 -9.87 12.97 -1.96
C ALA A 267 -9.89 11.98 -0.78
N THR A 268 -8.85 11.97 0.05
CA THR A 268 -8.78 11.12 1.24
C THR A 268 -9.88 11.45 2.24
N ALA A 269 -10.17 12.73 2.48
CA ALA A 269 -11.31 13.13 3.33
C ALA A 269 -12.64 12.60 2.78
N ALA A 270 -12.88 12.70 1.47
CA ALA A 270 -14.11 12.22 0.85
C ALA A 270 -14.30 10.70 0.97
N VAL A 271 -13.23 9.92 0.81
CA VAL A 271 -13.28 8.45 0.78
C VAL A 271 -13.09 7.81 2.16
N SER A 272 -12.47 8.49 3.13
CA SER A 272 -12.15 7.95 4.46
C SER A 272 -13.35 7.41 5.25
N LYS A 273 -14.55 7.94 5.00
CA LYS A 273 -15.80 7.47 5.63
C LYS A 273 -16.33 6.15 5.05
N HIS A 274 -15.81 5.72 3.90
CA HIS A 274 -16.30 4.56 3.15
C HIS A 274 -15.32 3.40 3.11
N TYR A 275 -14.01 3.68 3.19
CA TYR A 275 -12.94 2.69 3.09
C TYR A 275 -12.14 2.62 4.40
N ASN A 276 -11.88 1.40 4.86
CA ASN A 276 -11.11 1.20 6.09
C ASN A 276 -9.61 1.39 5.86
N LEU A 277 -9.12 1.09 4.65
CA LEU A 277 -7.73 1.26 4.26
C LEU A 277 -7.66 1.99 2.92
N VAL A 278 -6.75 2.96 2.82
CA VAL A 278 -6.44 3.69 1.59
C VAL A 278 -4.95 3.56 1.28
N LEU A 279 -4.62 3.08 0.08
CA LEU A 279 -3.25 2.99 -0.43
C LEU A 279 -2.98 4.18 -1.35
N ALA A 280 -1.84 4.84 -1.18
CA ALA A 280 -1.37 5.87 -2.12
C ALA A 280 -0.29 5.26 -3.03
N ASP A 281 -0.55 5.13 -4.32
CA ASP A 281 0.49 4.80 -5.30
C ASP A 281 1.22 6.08 -5.69
N CYS A 282 2.36 6.36 -5.08
CA CYS A 282 3.06 7.62 -5.30
C CYS A 282 3.92 7.59 -6.55
N ALA A 283 4.11 8.75 -7.17
CA ALA A 283 5.13 8.97 -8.19
C ALA A 283 6.56 8.66 -7.69
N ALA A 284 7.52 8.68 -8.62
CA ALA A 284 8.93 8.57 -8.25
C ALA A 284 9.44 9.76 -7.43
N ASP A 285 8.88 10.95 -7.66
CA ASP A 285 9.24 12.16 -6.93
C ASP A 285 8.37 12.32 -5.67
N MET A 286 8.90 11.90 -4.53
CA MET A 286 8.23 12.07 -3.24
C MET A 286 8.23 13.52 -2.74
N PHE A 287 9.09 14.38 -3.31
CA PHE A 287 9.23 15.76 -2.87
C PHE A 287 8.29 16.71 -3.59
N ALA A 288 7.67 16.25 -4.68
CA ALA A 288 6.57 16.94 -5.35
C ALA A 288 5.39 17.18 -4.38
N PRO A 289 4.55 18.21 -4.63
CA PRO A 289 3.44 18.55 -3.75
C PRO A 289 2.54 17.35 -3.40
N ALA A 290 2.16 16.54 -4.39
CA ALA A 290 1.39 15.31 -4.17
C ALA A 290 2.08 14.34 -3.19
N GLY A 291 3.37 14.05 -3.40
CA GLY A 291 4.14 13.17 -2.53
C GLY A 291 4.26 13.68 -1.09
N ARG A 292 4.38 15.01 -0.91
CA ARG A 292 4.36 15.64 0.42
C ARG A 292 3.00 15.55 1.09
N GLY A 293 1.91 15.75 0.35
CA GLY A 293 0.54 15.58 0.87
C GLY A 293 0.31 14.15 1.39
N VAL A 294 0.76 13.16 0.63
CA VAL A 294 0.72 11.76 1.07
C VAL A 294 1.59 11.56 2.32
N LEU A 295 2.85 11.98 2.31
CA LEU A 295 3.76 11.84 3.46
C LEU A 295 3.21 12.46 4.75
N ALA A 296 2.49 13.57 4.66
CA ALA A 296 1.92 14.28 5.80
C ALA A 296 0.71 13.56 6.44
N THR A 297 0.06 12.64 5.72
CA THR A 297 -1.22 12.03 6.12
C THR A 297 -1.14 10.51 6.34
N VAL A 298 -0.13 9.84 5.78
CA VAL A 298 -0.01 8.39 5.89
C VAL A 298 0.32 7.92 7.30
N SER A 299 -0.33 6.83 7.70
CA SER A 299 -0.10 6.15 8.96
C SER A 299 1.04 5.13 8.85
N SER A 300 1.28 4.56 7.67
CA SER A 300 2.40 3.65 7.42
C SER A 300 2.95 3.88 6.02
N ALA A 301 4.20 3.48 5.77
CA ALA A 301 4.78 3.57 4.44
C ALA A 301 5.39 2.25 3.97
N VAL A 302 5.38 2.05 2.66
CA VAL A 302 6.09 0.98 1.96
C VAL A 302 7.14 1.63 1.07
N ILE A 303 8.41 1.43 1.38
CA ILE A 303 9.52 1.96 0.60
C ILE A 303 9.97 0.85 -0.37
N VAL A 304 9.71 1.04 -1.66
CA VAL A 304 10.02 0.08 -2.72
C VAL A 304 11.38 0.42 -3.35
N ALA A 305 12.29 -0.56 -3.31
CA ALA A 305 13.60 -0.51 -3.94
C ALA A 305 13.70 -1.65 -4.96
N SER A 306 14.33 -1.41 -6.12
CA SER A 306 14.73 -2.52 -6.98
C SER A 306 15.85 -3.33 -6.33
N ALA A 307 15.91 -4.63 -6.61
CA ALA A 307 17.02 -5.51 -6.23
C ALA A 307 18.31 -5.21 -7.03
N SER A 308 18.87 -4.02 -6.84
CA SER A 308 20.12 -3.53 -7.45
C SER A 308 20.87 -2.62 -6.48
N ILE A 309 22.17 -2.42 -6.70
CA ILE A 309 23.02 -1.54 -5.87
C ILE A 309 22.43 -0.12 -5.84
N ASP A 310 22.12 0.43 -7.02
CA ASP A 310 21.61 1.80 -7.13
C ASP A 310 20.25 1.96 -6.47
N GLY A 311 19.34 1.00 -6.68
CA GLY A 311 18.02 1.00 -6.05
C GLY A 311 18.12 0.95 -4.53
N ALA A 312 19.05 0.13 -4.02
CA ALA A 312 19.24 0.02 -2.59
C ALA A 312 19.87 1.27 -1.97
N ARG A 313 20.88 1.84 -2.62
CA ARG A 313 21.50 3.11 -2.21
C ARG A 313 20.46 4.24 -2.16
N GLN A 314 19.62 4.34 -3.18
CA GLN A 314 18.57 5.35 -3.22
C GLN A 314 17.60 5.19 -2.05
N ALA A 315 17.08 3.98 -1.81
CA ALA A 315 16.19 3.72 -0.69
C ALA A 315 16.82 4.09 0.66
N ALA A 316 18.11 3.79 0.87
CA ALA A 316 18.83 4.19 2.09
C ALA A 316 18.88 5.72 2.26
N VAL A 317 19.20 6.46 1.19
CA VAL A 317 19.21 7.94 1.20
C VAL A 317 17.83 8.50 1.53
N THR A 318 16.75 7.88 1.04
CA THR A 318 15.38 8.29 1.42
C THR A 318 15.05 8.03 2.87
N MET A 319 15.43 6.87 3.41
CA MET A 319 15.22 6.61 4.82
C MET A 319 15.99 7.61 5.68
N ASP A 320 17.23 7.94 5.30
CA ASP A 320 17.98 8.98 6.00
C ASP A 320 17.30 10.34 5.88
N TRP A 321 16.80 10.72 4.69
CA TRP A 321 16.06 11.96 4.51
C TRP A 321 14.80 12.02 5.38
N LEU A 322 13.97 10.96 5.38
CA LEU A 322 12.78 10.85 6.22
C LEU A 322 13.13 11.05 7.70
N ARG A 323 14.24 10.46 8.14
CA ARG A 323 14.75 10.60 9.51
C ARG A 323 15.19 12.02 9.84
N HIS A 324 15.88 12.70 8.93
CA HIS A 324 16.32 14.09 9.13
C HIS A 324 15.18 15.12 9.04
N ASN A 325 14.04 14.76 8.41
CA ASN A 325 12.91 15.66 8.22
C ASN A 325 11.72 15.36 9.16
N GLY A 326 11.96 14.65 10.26
CA GLY A 326 10.96 14.43 11.32
C GLY A 326 10.01 13.25 11.10
N TYR A 327 10.20 12.43 10.07
CA TYR A 327 9.36 11.25 9.78
C TYR A 327 9.85 9.97 10.48
N GLN A 328 10.45 10.08 11.68
CA GLN A 328 10.95 8.92 12.43
C GLN A 328 9.84 7.95 12.81
N ASP A 329 8.72 8.47 13.30
CA ASP A 329 7.57 7.65 13.70
C ASP A 329 6.91 6.96 12.51
N LEU A 330 6.94 7.59 11.33
CA LEU A 330 6.52 6.96 10.09
C LEU A 330 7.49 5.85 9.69
N LEU A 331 8.81 6.08 9.75
CA LEU A 331 9.83 5.05 9.48
C LEU A 331 9.71 3.84 10.40
N ASN A 332 9.40 4.04 11.68
CA ASN A 332 9.18 2.95 12.64
C ASN A 332 8.01 2.04 12.25
N ARG A 333 7.00 2.60 11.58
CA ARG A 333 5.82 1.91 11.05
C ARG A 333 5.93 1.61 9.55
N SER A 334 7.13 1.73 8.98
CA SER A 334 7.38 1.51 7.56
C SER A 334 7.93 0.12 7.27
N CYS A 335 7.59 -0.40 6.09
CA CYS A 335 8.16 -1.61 5.53
C CYS A 335 9.04 -1.28 4.33
N VAL A 336 10.18 -1.97 4.19
CA VAL A 336 11.04 -1.89 3.00
C VAL A 336 10.80 -3.10 2.13
N VAL A 337 10.54 -2.86 0.84
CA VAL A 337 10.34 -3.91 -0.16
C VAL A 337 11.49 -3.87 -1.16
N VAL A 338 12.26 -4.95 -1.20
CA VAL A 338 13.27 -5.20 -2.23
C VAL A 338 12.62 -6.02 -3.34
N ASN A 339 12.26 -5.35 -4.44
CA ASN A 339 11.52 -5.93 -5.54
C ASN A 339 12.45 -6.44 -6.66
N HIS A 340 12.30 -7.70 -7.04
CA HIS A 340 13.01 -8.29 -8.17
C HIS A 340 12.24 -8.04 -9.48
N VAL A 341 12.67 -7.04 -10.23
CA VAL A 341 12.00 -6.61 -11.48
C VAL A 341 12.41 -7.41 -12.73
N GLY A 342 13.46 -8.24 -12.64
CA GLY A 342 13.97 -9.01 -13.77
C GLY A 342 14.15 -10.50 -13.48
N PRO A 343 14.15 -11.36 -14.51
CA PRO A 343 14.29 -12.82 -14.35
C PRO A 343 15.72 -13.23 -13.99
N ARG A 344 16.71 -12.38 -14.28
CA ARG A 344 18.11 -12.64 -13.96
C ARG A 344 18.30 -12.52 -12.45
N LYS A 345 19.19 -13.34 -11.89
CA LYS A 345 19.63 -13.15 -10.50
C LYS A 345 20.11 -11.70 -10.33
N PRO A 346 19.70 -11.00 -9.26
CA PRO A 346 20.24 -9.69 -8.96
C PRO A 346 21.76 -9.72 -8.95
N ASN A 347 22.39 -8.64 -9.41
CA ASN A 347 23.85 -8.47 -9.31
C ASN A 347 24.30 -8.17 -7.87
N VAL A 348 23.39 -8.28 -6.90
CA VAL A 348 23.59 -7.97 -5.49
C VAL A 348 23.14 -9.16 -4.66
N ASN A 349 23.89 -9.43 -3.60
CA ASN A 349 23.46 -10.33 -2.55
C ASN A 349 22.27 -9.71 -1.79
N THR A 350 21.08 -10.24 -2.03
CA THR A 350 19.86 -9.76 -1.38
C THR A 350 19.92 -9.89 0.14
N GLY A 351 20.68 -10.84 0.70
CA GLY A 351 20.88 -10.98 2.13
C GLY A 351 21.58 -9.76 2.74
N ASP A 352 22.59 -9.23 2.05
CA ASP A 352 23.32 -8.04 2.50
C ASP A 352 22.44 -6.79 2.46
N LEU A 353 21.59 -6.66 1.42
CA LEU A 353 20.60 -5.58 1.36
C LEU A 353 19.59 -5.65 2.51
N VAL A 354 19.09 -6.85 2.79
CA VAL A 354 18.16 -7.07 3.90
C VAL A 354 18.82 -6.67 5.22
N HIS A 355 20.05 -7.13 5.47
CA HIS A 355 20.81 -6.78 6.66
C HIS A 355 21.06 -5.28 6.76
N GLN A 356 21.37 -4.61 5.65
CA GLN A 356 21.55 -3.16 5.63
C GLN A 356 20.25 -2.43 5.99
N PHE A 357 19.13 -2.78 5.36
CA PHE A 357 17.85 -2.12 5.61
C PHE A 357 17.28 -2.39 7.00
N GLN A 358 17.54 -3.57 7.57
CA GLN A 358 17.15 -3.88 8.95
C GLN A 358 17.77 -2.94 10.00
N LYS A 359 18.83 -2.19 9.65
CA LYS A 359 19.40 -1.15 10.53
C LYS A 359 18.58 0.14 10.57
N HIS A 360 17.69 0.35 9.61
CA HIS A 360 16.94 1.60 9.44
C HIS A 360 15.44 1.47 9.77
N VAL A 361 14.90 0.25 9.80
CA VAL A 361 13.49 -0.04 10.11
C VAL A 361 13.37 -1.07 11.23
N ALA A 362 12.18 -1.18 11.84
CA ALA A 362 11.95 -2.15 12.90
C ALA A 362 12.22 -3.61 12.44
N PRO A 363 12.59 -4.52 13.36
CA PRO A 363 12.83 -5.92 13.02
C PRO A 363 11.65 -6.56 12.27
N GLY A 364 11.95 -7.34 11.24
CA GLY A 364 10.92 -8.03 10.44
C GLY A 364 10.16 -7.15 9.44
N ARG A 365 10.57 -5.89 9.22
CA ARG A 365 9.93 -4.96 8.28
C ARG A 365 10.55 -4.94 6.87
N VAL A 366 11.51 -5.82 6.57
CA VAL A 366 12.17 -5.88 5.26
C VAL A 366 11.73 -7.12 4.50
N PHE A 367 11.17 -6.94 3.30
CA PHE A 367 10.60 -8.01 2.48
C PHE A 367 11.26 -8.05 1.11
N VAL A 368 11.60 -9.26 0.66
CA VAL A 368 12.10 -9.49 -0.69
C VAL A 368 10.97 -10.08 -1.52
N LEU A 369 10.54 -9.37 -2.55
CA LEU A 369 9.57 -9.89 -3.51
C LEU A 369 10.32 -10.55 -4.68
N PRO A 370 10.03 -11.84 -4.97
CA PRO A 370 10.68 -12.54 -6.07
C PRO A 370 10.18 -12.01 -7.42
N TRP A 371 10.93 -12.31 -8.49
CA TRP A 371 10.45 -12.00 -9.84
C TRP A 371 9.22 -12.84 -10.19
N ASP A 372 8.21 -12.17 -10.73
CA ASP A 372 6.96 -12.77 -11.18
C ASP A 372 6.72 -12.44 -12.66
N LYS A 373 6.49 -13.49 -13.46
CA LYS A 373 6.28 -13.38 -14.90
C LYS A 373 4.98 -12.63 -15.24
N HIS A 374 3.93 -12.80 -14.44
CA HIS A 374 2.64 -12.17 -14.66
C HIS A 374 2.74 -10.65 -14.48
N ILE A 375 3.41 -10.21 -13.42
CA ILE A 375 3.65 -8.77 -13.17
C ILE A 375 4.50 -8.15 -14.28
N ALA A 376 5.54 -8.88 -14.71
CA ALA A 376 6.48 -8.44 -15.75
C ALA A 376 5.84 -8.33 -17.13
N ALA A 377 4.69 -8.96 -17.38
CA ALA A 377 3.96 -8.84 -18.65
C ALA A 377 3.44 -7.41 -18.91
N GLY A 378 3.35 -6.56 -17.88
CA GLY A 378 2.93 -5.17 -18.03
C GLY A 378 1.42 -4.97 -18.18
N THR A 379 0.65 -6.05 -18.23
CA THR A 379 -0.82 -6.04 -18.35
C THR A 379 -1.51 -5.97 -16.99
N GLU A 380 -2.84 -6.12 -17.01
CA GLU A 380 -3.68 -6.33 -15.83
C GLU A 380 -3.12 -7.44 -14.90
N ILE A 381 -3.10 -7.14 -13.60
CA ILE A 381 -2.57 -8.02 -12.56
C ILE A 381 -3.74 -8.79 -11.94
N HIS A 382 -3.88 -10.04 -12.35
CA HIS A 382 -4.74 -11.03 -11.71
C HIS A 382 -3.99 -11.64 -10.52
N PHE A 383 -4.56 -11.47 -9.33
CA PHE A 383 -3.98 -11.95 -8.07
C PHE A 383 -3.82 -13.48 -8.08
N ASP A 384 -4.75 -14.21 -8.70
CA ASP A 384 -4.71 -15.68 -8.74
C ASP A 384 -3.61 -16.24 -9.64
N LEU A 385 -3.17 -15.47 -10.65
CA LEU A 385 -2.08 -15.83 -11.56
C LEU A 385 -0.69 -15.58 -10.97
N LEU A 386 -0.60 -14.85 -9.85
CA LEU A 386 0.67 -14.61 -9.16
C LEU A 386 1.23 -15.92 -8.57
N ARG A 387 2.56 -16.07 -8.68
CA ARG A 387 3.25 -17.24 -8.14
C ARG A 387 3.05 -17.34 -6.62
N PRO A 388 2.91 -18.56 -6.06
CA PRO A 388 2.70 -18.75 -4.63
C PRO A 388 3.75 -18.06 -3.74
N ALA A 389 5.00 -18.04 -4.19
CA ALA A 389 6.09 -17.36 -3.48
C ALA A 389 5.89 -15.84 -3.40
N PHE A 390 5.44 -15.21 -4.49
CA PHE A 390 5.13 -13.78 -4.51
C PHE A 390 3.96 -13.46 -3.59
N ARG A 391 2.83 -14.18 -3.76
CA ARG A 391 1.63 -14.02 -2.90
C ARG A 391 1.95 -14.16 -1.42
N ARG A 392 2.75 -15.16 -1.06
CA ARG A 392 3.16 -15.39 0.34
C ARG A 392 3.99 -14.24 0.89
N ARG A 393 4.91 -13.67 0.11
CA ARG A 393 5.69 -12.50 0.54
C ARG A 393 4.84 -11.24 0.65
N THR A 394 3.89 -11.04 -0.25
CA THR A 394 2.92 -9.94 -0.15
C THR A 394 2.00 -10.10 1.06
N LEU A 395 1.60 -11.34 1.40
CA LEU A 395 0.85 -11.64 2.63
C LEU A 395 1.64 -11.32 3.90
N GLN A 396 2.94 -11.62 3.92
CA GLN A 396 3.83 -11.24 5.03
C GLN A 396 3.96 -9.71 5.17
N LEU A 397 4.10 -9.00 4.05
CA LEU A 397 4.13 -7.54 4.03
C LEU A 397 2.81 -6.95 4.58
N ALA A 398 1.67 -7.46 4.11
CA ALA A 398 0.35 -7.05 4.56
C ALA A 398 0.18 -7.28 6.08
N ALA A 399 0.62 -8.44 6.58
CA ALA A 399 0.55 -8.77 8.00
C ALA A 399 1.40 -7.83 8.86
N ALA A 400 2.60 -7.47 8.41
CA ALA A 400 3.47 -6.53 9.12
C ALA A 400 2.90 -5.11 9.17
N LEU A 401 2.32 -4.62 8.06
CA LEU A 401 1.63 -3.32 8.06
C LEU A 401 0.39 -3.33 8.95
N SER A 402 -0.33 -4.45 8.97
CA SER A 402 -1.55 -4.61 9.79
C SER A 402 -1.25 -4.69 11.29
N ASP A 403 0.01 -4.88 11.69
CA ASP A 403 0.38 -4.81 13.10
C ASP A 403 0.24 -3.39 13.68
N ASP A 404 0.28 -2.37 12.83
CA ASP A 404 0.19 -0.97 13.26
C ASP A 404 -1.24 -0.42 13.26
N PHE A 405 -2.24 -1.20 12.82
CA PHE A 405 -3.65 -0.74 12.74
C PHE A 405 -4.28 -0.47 14.10
N ASP A 406 -3.78 -1.13 15.14
CA ASP A 406 -4.21 -0.96 16.54
C ASP A 406 -3.39 0.11 17.29
N GLY A 407 -2.32 0.63 16.68
CA GLY A 407 -1.21 1.37 17.32
C GLY A 407 -1.44 2.84 17.69
N GLY A 408 -2.68 3.34 17.69
CA GLY A 408 -3.01 4.69 18.17
C GLY A 408 -2.93 4.88 19.69
N VAL A 409 -2.47 3.88 20.45
CA VAL A 409 -2.24 3.98 21.89
C VAL A 409 -0.73 4.00 22.12
N GLY A 410 -0.16 5.20 22.15
CA GLY A 410 1.11 5.40 22.83
C GLY A 410 0.94 4.88 24.26
N LEU A 411 1.83 3.98 24.66
CA LEU A 411 2.08 3.71 26.07
C LEU A 411 2.62 5.02 26.66
N ALA A 412 1.72 5.78 27.28
CA ALA A 412 2.04 6.90 28.16
C ALA A 412 2.30 6.37 29.57
#